data_AF-A0A553HKS7-F1
#
_entry.id   AF-A0A553HKS7-F1
#
_cell.length_a   1.000
_cell.length_b   1.000
_cell.length_c   1.000
_cell.angle_alpha   90.00
_cell.angle_beta   90.00
_cell.angle_gamma   90.00
#
_symmetry.space_group_name_H-M   'P 1'
#
loop_
_entity.id
_entity.type
_entity.pdbx_description
1 polymer ?
#
loop_
_entity_poly.entity_id
_entity_poly.type
_entity_poly.pdbx_seq_one_letter_code
_entity_poly.pdbx_strand_id
1 'polypeptide(L)'
;MASPTNPSTYKGPVGPLRHRCSLCPATGSQLLRCAGCRASRYCSREHQVAHRPQHKFACNKIKKARAKLAQEDHDVRNATPDFMTPANAFETEVGRFWSIINTRDYMRARIALVRQLVLLGTLDGVQEGFDHMQDMLKLCRGDNMGVRHLVPAIMLRLDLDQECYDFMKWWVTCDPDGHYDWGDMSLPHLNIHGADVLEDPKVFLGKYSELNFLVALVLLKLKLLVDIRNLKITRKILTGRIPFELRDQIERHVIRSPLSAKLQKQTPESLVESELKLLNHARQLGCAIMEANSNFMFHLFEPDEALSDEPSSYSRGSWEEMALAMQNSYATWWETEGVLDLLNDARACAARDSESEIDDWMEDESRRHGRTAAEVLADLGVNRVWGYLNFAAENASYLGPWSERPSERHTEEILEAWARTLAEEAELENLSDDEAWSDDEDEMALFATPQLFPLTL
;
A
#
# COMPACT_ATOMS: atom_id res chain seq x y z
N MET A 1 -28.78 5.77 -7.21
CA MET A 1 -28.10 4.54 -6.74
C MET A 1 -26.99 4.24 -7.73
N ALA A 2 -25.74 4.50 -7.34
CA ALA A 2 -24.60 3.99 -8.09
C ALA A 2 -24.60 2.46 -7.91
N SER A 3 -24.30 1.71 -8.97
CA SER A 3 -24.05 0.26 -8.80
C SER A 3 -22.74 0.11 -8.03
N PRO A 4 -22.68 -0.79 -7.04
CA PRO A 4 -21.46 -1.03 -6.27
C PRO A 4 -20.30 -1.31 -7.22
N THR A 5 -19.14 -0.75 -6.88
CA THR A 5 -17.93 -0.92 -7.67
C THR A 5 -17.53 -2.40 -7.62
N ASN A 6 -17.39 -3.04 -8.77
CA ASN A 6 -17.01 -4.45 -8.82
C ASN A 6 -15.53 -4.59 -8.41
N PRO A 7 -15.18 -5.35 -7.35
CA PRO A 7 -13.80 -5.50 -6.86
C PRO A 7 -12.81 -5.96 -7.93
N SER A 8 -13.26 -6.75 -8.90
CA SER A 8 -12.41 -7.21 -10.02
C SER A 8 -11.85 -6.07 -10.87
N THR A 9 -12.45 -4.87 -10.84
CA THR A 9 -11.95 -3.71 -11.58
C THR A 9 -10.64 -3.14 -11.03
N TYR A 10 -10.30 -3.44 -9.77
CA TYR A 10 -9.02 -3.07 -9.18
C TYR A 10 -7.90 -4.06 -9.49
N LYS A 11 -8.23 -5.26 -10.00
CA LYS A 11 -7.30 -6.36 -10.29
C LYS A 11 -6.87 -6.32 -11.78
N GLY A 12 -6.13 -5.26 -12.14
CA GLY A 12 -5.60 -5.05 -13.50
C GLY A 12 -4.43 -5.98 -13.87
N PRO A 13 -3.82 -5.81 -15.07
CA PRO A 13 -2.60 -6.54 -15.42
C PRO A 13 -1.47 -6.18 -14.45
N VAL A 14 -0.81 -7.20 -13.90
CA VAL A 14 0.37 -7.03 -13.04
C VAL A 14 1.55 -6.47 -13.85
N GLY A 15 2.36 -5.62 -13.20
CA GLY A 15 3.51 -4.96 -13.79
C GLY A 15 3.27 -3.48 -14.10
N PRO A 16 4.20 -2.82 -14.83
CA PRO A 16 4.09 -1.41 -15.15
C PRO A 16 2.94 -1.13 -16.12
N LEU A 17 2.33 0.04 -15.95
CA LEU A 17 1.32 0.53 -16.89
C LEU A 17 1.97 0.80 -18.24
N ARG A 18 1.38 0.22 -19.30
CA ARG A 18 1.85 0.34 -20.67
C ARG A 18 0.67 0.54 -21.60
N HIS A 19 0.89 1.21 -22.73
CA HIS A 19 -0.08 1.20 -23.81
C HIS A 19 -0.26 -0.24 -24.32
N ARG A 20 -1.45 -0.80 -24.05
CA ARG A 20 -1.80 -2.18 -24.35
C ARG A 20 -3.18 -2.29 -24.93
N CYS A 21 -3.42 -3.34 -25.71
CA CYS A 21 -4.75 -3.67 -26.16
C CYS A 21 -5.59 -4.17 -24.98
N SER A 22 -6.83 -3.70 -24.84
CA SER A 22 -7.73 -4.18 -23.77
C SER A 22 -8.28 -5.60 -23.99
N LEU A 23 -7.96 -6.26 -25.11
CA LEU A 23 -8.45 -7.61 -25.42
C LEU A 23 -7.32 -8.65 -25.54
N CYS A 24 -6.11 -8.25 -25.92
CA CYS A 24 -4.99 -9.17 -26.10
C CYS A 24 -3.70 -8.61 -25.45
N PRO A 25 -2.66 -9.44 -25.27
CA PRO A 25 -1.41 -9.02 -24.62
C PRO A 25 -0.56 -8.02 -25.41
N ALA A 26 -0.97 -7.63 -26.62
CA ALA A 26 -0.19 -6.74 -27.47
C ALA A 26 0.00 -5.36 -26.82
N THR A 27 1.23 -4.86 -26.88
CA THR A 27 1.63 -3.55 -26.37
C THR A 27 2.18 -2.69 -27.51
N GLY A 28 2.11 -1.37 -27.37
CA GLY A 28 2.66 -0.45 -28.35
C GLY A 28 1.95 0.90 -28.41
N SER A 29 2.62 1.89 -29.00
CA SER A 29 2.10 3.26 -29.15
C SER A 29 1.09 3.41 -30.29
N GLN A 30 1.15 2.55 -31.31
CA GLN A 30 0.33 2.60 -32.54
C GLN A 30 -1.08 2.00 -32.38
N LEU A 31 -1.54 1.80 -31.15
CA LEU A 31 -2.87 1.24 -30.89
C LEU A 31 -3.97 2.30 -31.06
N LEU A 32 -5.08 1.90 -31.67
CA LEU A 32 -6.27 2.72 -31.84
C LEU A 32 -6.90 3.05 -30.49
N ARG A 33 -7.16 4.32 -30.23
CA ARG A 33 -7.86 4.76 -29.01
C ARG A 33 -9.37 4.68 -29.18
N CYS A 34 -10.06 4.30 -28.11
CA CYS A 34 -11.51 4.37 -28.05
C CYS A 34 -11.98 5.82 -28.26
N ALA A 35 -12.71 6.11 -29.34
CA ALA A 35 -13.22 7.46 -29.61
C ALA A 35 -14.17 7.98 -28.52
N GLY A 36 -14.80 7.08 -27.75
CA GLY A 36 -15.72 7.41 -26.66
C GLY A 36 -15.00 7.89 -25.40
N CYS A 37 -14.34 7.00 -24.68
CA CYS A 37 -13.69 7.34 -23.40
C CYS A 37 -12.29 7.95 -23.56
N ARG A 38 -11.63 7.71 -24.70
CA ARG A 38 -10.22 8.05 -25.01
C ARG A 38 -9.17 7.40 -24.11
N ALA A 39 -9.56 6.56 -23.15
CA ALA A 39 -8.65 5.94 -22.19
C ALA A 39 -8.34 4.45 -22.46
N SER A 40 -9.08 3.77 -23.35
CA SER A 40 -8.77 2.38 -23.77
C SER A 40 -8.17 2.32 -25.17
N ARG A 41 -7.30 1.32 -25.40
CA ARG A 41 -6.58 1.11 -26.66
C ARG A 41 -6.80 -0.29 -27.24
N TYR A 42 -6.71 -0.39 -28.57
CA TYR A 42 -6.97 -1.62 -29.33
C TYR A 42 -6.02 -1.77 -30.52
N CYS A 43 -5.64 -3.00 -30.85
CA CYS A 43 -4.88 -3.29 -32.06
C CYS A 43 -5.66 -2.97 -33.33
N SER A 44 -6.97 -3.22 -33.31
CA SER A 44 -7.83 -3.09 -34.47
C SER A 44 -9.28 -2.80 -34.07
N ARG A 45 -10.12 -2.49 -35.07
CA ARG A 45 -11.56 -2.29 -34.86
C ARG A 45 -12.25 -3.57 -34.41
N GLU A 46 -11.79 -4.74 -34.85
CA GLU A 46 -12.32 -6.04 -34.45
C GLU A 46 -12.14 -6.26 -32.94
N HIS A 47 -10.94 -5.98 -32.41
CA HIS A 47 -10.68 -6.07 -30.96
C HIS A 47 -11.55 -5.10 -30.16
N GLN A 48 -11.76 -3.89 -30.68
CA GLN A 48 -12.65 -2.91 -30.05
C GLN A 48 -14.10 -3.38 -30.01
N VAL A 49 -14.60 -3.98 -31.10
CA VAL A 49 -15.97 -4.51 -31.16
C VAL A 49 -16.14 -5.70 -30.22
N ALA A 50 -15.16 -6.61 -30.17
CA ALA A 50 -15.17 -7.77 -29.30
C ALA A 50 -15.11 -7.40 -27.80
N HIS A 51 -14.30 -6.40 -27.41
CA HIS A 51 -14.23 -5.93 -26.02
C HIS A 51 -15.42 -5.03 -25.62
N ARG A 52 -16.22 -4.54 -26.58
CA ARG A 52 -17.31 -3.59 -26.33
C ARG A 52 -18.29 -4.03 -25.22
N PRO A 53 -18.75 -5.30 -25.12
CA PRO A 53 -19.69 -5.71 -24.07
C PRO A 53 -19.15 -5.45 -22.65
N GLN A 54 -17.86 -5.73 -22.42
CA GLN A 54 -17.20 -5.53 -21.13
C GLN A 54 -16.87 -4.04 -20.89
N HIS A 55 -16.44 -3.32 -21.94
CA HIS A 55 -16.02 -1.92 -21.85
C HIS A 55 -17.15 -0.89 -21.80
N LYS A 56 -18.31 -1.18 -22.41
CA LYS A 56 -19.38 -0.20 -22.69
C LYS A 56 -19.81 0.58 -21.45
N PHE A 57 -19.94 -0.09 -20.31
CA PHE A 57 -20.37 0.52 -19.06
C PHE A 57 -19.37 1.58 -18.57
N ALA A 58 -18.10 1.21 -18.41
CA ALA A 58 -17.03 2.12 -18.03
C ALA A 58 -16.87 3.27 -19.03
N CYS A 59 -16.94 2.97 -20.34
CA CYS A 59 -16.87 3.97 -21.40
C CYS A 59 -17.95 5.03 -21.28
N ASN A 60 -19.20 4.62 -21.02
CA ASN A 60 -20.32 5.53 -20.85
C ASN A 60 -20.19 6.39 -19.57
N LYS A 61 -19.70 5.83 -18.47
CA LYS A 61 -19.44 6.59 -17.23
C LYS A 61 -18.41 7.69 -17.47
N ILE A 62 -17.27 7.37 -18.12
CA ILE A 62 -16.24 8.35 -18.47
C ILE A 62 -16.79 9.43 -19.40
N LYS A 63 -17.54 9.05 -20.45
CA LYS A 63 -18.17 10.02 -21.36
C LYS A 63 -19.10 10.99 -20.62
N LYS A 64 -19.94 10.48 -19.73
CA LYS A 64 -20.86 11.29 -18.92
C LYS A 64 -20.10 12.23 -17.99
N ALA A 65 -19.06 11.73 -17.32
CA ALA A 65 -18.23 12.53 -16.42
C ALA A 65 -17.50 13.64 -17.17
N ARG A 66 -16.94 13.36 -18.36
CA ARG A 66 -16.34 14.38 -19.23
C ARG A 66 -17.33 15.45 -19.66
N ALA A 67 -18.54 15.05 -20.07
CA ALA A 67 -19.57 16.00 -20.47
C ALA A 67 -20.00 16.91 -19.31
N LYS A 68 -20.13 16.34 -18.10
CA LYS A 68 -20.42 17.12 -16.89
C LYS A 68 -19.28 18.09 -16.58
N LEU A 69 -18.02 17.63 -16.60
CA LEU A 69 -16.87 18.50 -16.37
C LEU A 69 -16.80 19.64 -17.40
N ALA A 70 -17.07 19.37 -18.68
CA ALA A 70 -17.08 20.39 -19.72
C ALA A 70 -18.19 21.43 -19.51
N GLN A 71 -19.36 21.01 -19.02
CA GLN A 71 -20.45 21.92 -18.65
C GLN A 71 -20.03 22.82 -17.48
N GLU A 72 -19.51 22.24 -16.40
CA GLU A 72 -19.06 23.02 -15.24
C GLU A 72 -17.89 23.97 -15.60
N ASP A 73 -16.98 23.55 -16.48
CA ASP A 73 -15.91 24.41 -16.98
C ASP A 73 -16.48 25.62 -17.72
N HIS A 74 -17.48 25.40 -18.59
CA HIS A 74 -18.18 26.45 -19.29
C HIS A 74 -18.91 27.40 -18.33
N ASP A 75 -19.61 26.86 -17.34
CA ASP A 75 -20.38 27.64 -16.37
C ASP A 75 -19.46 28.52 -15.50
N VAL A 76 -18.30 28.00 -15.07
CA VAL A 76 -17.31 28.81 -14.33
C VAL A 76 -16.69 29.90 -15.21
N ARG A 77 -16.37 29.60 -16.48
CA ARG A 77 -15.78 30.61 -17.40
C ARG A 77 -16.75 31.71 -17.79
N ASN A 78 -18.03 31.39 -17.90
CA ASN A 78 -19.07 32.32 -18.36
C ASN A 78 -19.99 32.79 -17.23
N ALA A 79 -19.58 32.55 -15.98
CA ALA A 79 -20.32 33.02 -14.81
C ALA A 79 -20.47 34.54 -14.87
N THR A 80 -21.69 35.03 -14.64
CA THR A 80 -21.93 36.47 -14.52
C THR A 80 -21.33 36.94 -13.19
N PRO A 81 -20.37 37.88 -13.20
CA PRO A 81 -19.74 38.31 -11.97
C PRO A 81 -20.74 38.99 -11.05
N ASP A 82 -20.67 38.67 -9.76
CA ASP A 82 -21.42 39.31 -8.68
C ASP A 82 -20.59 39.38 -7.40
N PHE A 83 -21.18 39.81 -6.28
CA PHE A 83 -20.45 39.96 -5.03
C PHE A 83 -19.88 38.64 -4.45
N MET A 84 -20.40 37.48 -4.88
CA MET A 84 -19.96 36.15 -4.47
C MET A 84 -19.23 35.38 -5.58
N THR A 85 -19.27 35.90 -6.80
CA THR A 85 -18.82 35.24 -8.02
C THR A 85 -17.80 36.12 -8.73
N PRO A 86 -16.50 35.83 -8.60
CA PRO A 86 -15.47 36.62 -9.26
C PRO A 86 -15.49 36.39 -10.78
N ALA A 87 -15.09 37.41 -11.53
CA ALA A 87 -14.80 37.26 -12.95
C ALA A 87 -13.52 36.44 -13.12
N ASN A 88 -13.48 35.56 -14.14
CA ASN A 88 -12.30 34.79 -14.52
C ASN A 88 -11.68 33.99 -13.34
N ALA A 89 -12.51 33.24 -12.61
CA ALA A 89 -12.10 32.53 -11.40
C ALA A 89 -10.87 31.60 -11.61
N PHE A 90 -10.68 31.07 -12.82
CA PHE A 90 -9.52 30.22 -13.16
C PHE A 90 -8.19 30.96 -13.10
N GLU A 91 -8.18 32.28 -13.23
CA GLU A 91 -7.00 33.12 -13.19
C GLU A 91 -6.91 33.91 -11.89
N THR A 92 -8.04 34.41 -11.38
CA THR A 92 -8.10 35.32 -10.24
C THR A 92 -8.15 34.62 -8.89
N GLU A 93 -8.63 33.37 -8.84
CA GLU A 93 -8.91 32.64 -7.59
C GLU A 93 -8.09 31.35 -7.45
N VAL A 94 -6.98 31.23 -8.20
CA VAL A 94 -6.06 30.09 -8.07
C VAL A 94 -5.52 30.02 -6.64
N GLY A 95 -5.53 28.82 -6.06
CA GLY A 95 -5.16 28.56 -4.67
C GLY A 95 -6.33 28.63 -3.69
N ARG A 96 -7.36 29.42 -4.01
CA ARG A 96 -8.54 29.67 -3.15
C ARG A 96 -9.84 29.18 -3.78
N PHE A 97 -9.76 28.41 -4.86
CA PHE A 97 -10.89 28.04 -5.70
C PHE A 97 -12.06 27.45 -4.89
N TRP A 98 -11.78 26.56 -3.94
CA TRP A 98 -12.81 25.95 -3.08
C TRP A 98 -13.62 26.94 -2.23
N SER A 99 -13.04 28.09 -1.87
CA SER A 99 -13.73 29.15 -1.13
C SER A 99 -14.82 29.82 -1.98
N ILE A 100 -14.73 29.72 -3.31
CA ILE A 100 -15.71 30.25 -4.25
C ILE A 100 -16.79 29.20 -4.52
N ILE A 101 -18.00 29.44 -4.03
CA ILE A 101 -19.13 28.49 -4.06
C ILE A 101 -19.37 27.95 -5.47
N ASN A 102 -19.39 28.83 -6.47
CA ASN A 102 -19.70 28.49 -7.87
C ASN A 102 -18.65 27.60 -8.54
N THR A 103 -17.45 27.46 -7.97
CA THR A 103 -16.40 26.59 -8.55
C THR A 103 -16.37 25.19 -7.94
N ARG A 104 -17.13 24.95 -6.86
CA ARG A 104 -17.11 23.66 -6.15
C ARG A 104 -17.65 22.53 -7.02
N ASP A 105 -18.66 22.80 -7.83
CA ASP A 105 -19.26 21.80 -8.70
C ASP A 105 -18.32 21.37 -9.83
N TYR A 106 -17.48 22.29 -10.32
CA TYR A 106 -16.35 21.96 -11.19
C TYR A 106 -15.35 21.00 -10.53
N MET A 107 -14.91 21.30 -9.31
CA MET A 107 -13.96 20.44 -8.57
C MET A 107 -14.55 19.05 -8.32
N ARG A 108 -15.83 18.98 -7.95
CA ARG A 108 -16.57 17.71 -7.79
C ARG A 108 -16.70 16.93 -9.09
N ALA A 109 -17.02 17.60 -10.19
CA ALA A 109 -17.10 16.95 -11.51
C ALA A 109 -15.72 16.41 -11.94
N ARG A 110 -14.65 17.13 -11.62
CA ARG A 110 -13.27 16.74 -11.95
C ARG A 110 -12.84 15.48 -11.18
N ILE A 111 -13.03 15.43 -9.85
CA ILE A 111 -12.70 14.20 -9.09
C ILE A 111 -13.57 13.01 -9.50
N ALA A 112 -14.83 13.24 -9.87
CA ALA A 112 -15.71 12.18 -10.36
C ALA A 112 -15.18 11.59 -11.67
N LEU A 113 -14.63 12.42 -12.57
CA LEU A 113 -13.94 11.95 -13.77
C LEU A 113 -12.66 11.17 -13.43
N VAL A 114 -11.81 11.70 -12.54
CA VAL A 114 -10.57 11.05 -12.08
C VAL A 114 -10.86 9.63 -11.61
N ARG A 115 -11.82 9.44 -10.70
CA ARG A 115 -12.19 8.12 -10.16
C ARG A 115 -12.57 7.12 -11.26
N GLN A 116 -13.27 7.56 -12.32
CA GLN A 116 -13.62 6.68 -13.44
C GLN A 116 -12.43 6.38 -14.36
N LEU A 117 -11.50 7.32 -14.53
CA LEU A 117 -10.31 7.15 -15.36
C LEU A 117 -9.29 6.20 -14.73
N VAL A 118 -9.00 6.38 -13.44
CA VAL A 118 -7.98 5.57 -12.72
C VAL A 118 -8.44 4.14 -12.51
N LEU A 119 -9.75 3.93 -12.30
CA LEU A 119 -10.37 2.60 -12.14
C LEU A 119 -10.34 1.79 -13.46
N LEU A 120 -10.20 2.44 -14.61
CA LEU A 120 -10.09 1.74 -15.89
C LEU A 120 -8.81 0.91 -16.01
N GLY A 121 -7.79 1.18 -15.18
CA GLY A 121 -6.56 0.37 -15.18
C GLY A 121 -5.67 0.53 -16.41
N THR A 122 -5.77 1.67 -17.10
CA THR A 122 -5.05 1.94 -18.36
C THR A 122 -4.04 3.07 -18.17
N LEU A 123 -2.90 3.00 -18.86
CA LEU A 123 -1.90 4.07 -18.81
C LEU A 123 -2.50 5.44 -19.18
N ASP A 124 -3.31 5.52 -20.25
CA ASP A 124 -3.95 6.78 -20.66
C ASP A 124 -4.89 7.32 -19.57
N GLY A 125 -5.70 6.46 -18.94
CA GLY A 125 -6.64 6.87 -17.91
C GLY A 125 -5.96 7.28 -16.60
N VAL A 126 -4.95 6.53 -16.17
CA VAL A 126 -4.21 6.84 -14.94
C VAL A 126 -3.40 8.13 -15.10
N GLN A 127 -2.73 8.32 -16.25
CA GLN A 127 -2.01 9.56 -16.55
C GLN A 127 -2.97 10.77 -16.59
N GLU A 128 -4.07 10.68 -17.33
CA GLU A 128 -5.03 11.78 -17.41
C GLU A 128 -5.68 12.08 -16.05
N GLY A 129 -5.95 11.05 -15.26
CA GLY A 129 -6.42 11.19 -13.88
C GLY A 129 -5.41 11.95 -13.03
N PHE A 130 -4.12 11.61 -13.13
CA PHE A 130 -3.02 12.29 -12.46
C PHE A 130 -2.92 13.77 -12.85
N ASP A 131 -2.97 14.08 -14.14
CA ASP A 131 -2.95 15.46 -14.64
C ASP A 131 -4.09 16.29 -14.02
N HIS A 132 -5.31 15.73 -13.96
CA HIS A 132 -6.45 16.37 -13.31
C HIS A 132 -6.24 16.60 -11.81
N MET A 133 -5.63 15.65 -11.10
CA MET A 133 -5.33 15.79 -9.67
C MET A 133 -4.30 16.89 -9.41
N GLN A 134 -3.25 16.98 -10.23
CA GLN A 134 -2.25 18.04 -10.13
C GLN A 134 -2.88 19.44 -10.31
N ASP A 135 -3.73 19.59 -11.32
CA ASP A 135 -4.47 20.84 -11.51
C ASP A 135 -5.39 21.15 -10.33
N MET A 136 -6.08 20.15 -9.76
CA MET A 136 -6.95 20.36 -8.61
C MET A 136 -6.17 20.88 -7.41
N LEU A 137 -4.99 20.32 -7.12
CA LEU A 137 -4.11 20.79 -6.06
C LEU A 137 -3.53 22.19 -6.35
N LYS A 138 -3.35 22.55 -7.62
CA LYS A 138 -2.97 23.92 -8.00
C LYS A 138 -4.11 24.92 -7.76
N LEU A 139 -5.35 24.56 -8.13
CA LEU A 139 -6.53 25.39 -7.94
C LEU A 139 -6.88 25.53 -6.46
N CYS A 140 -6.66 24.48 -5.65
CA CYS A 140 -6.95 24.46 -4.24
C CYS A 140 -5.77 23.82 -3.49
N ARG A 141 -4.79 24.65 -3.07
CA ARG A 141 -3.61 24.17 -2.34
C ARG A 141 -3.97 23.55 -0.99
N GLY A 142 -5.03 24.04 -0.35
CA GLY A 142 -5.54 23.47 0.91
C GLY A 142 -6.22 22.11 0.77
N ASP A 143 -6.40 21.61 -0.46
CA ASP A 143 -6.94 20.30 -0.79
C ASP A 143 -8.23 19.91 -0.01
N ASN A 144 -9.24 20.78 -0.05
CA ASN A 144 -10.50 20.55 0.65
C ASN A 144 -11.27 19.30 0.16
N MET A 145 -10.86 18.68 -0.94
CA MET A 145 -11.44 17.46 -1.49
C MET A 145 -10.66 16.19 -1.14
N GLY A 146 -9.52 16.30 -0.45
CA GLY A 146 -8.68 15.16 -0.08
C GLY A 146 -8.05 14.44 -1.28
N VAL A 147 -7.78 15.17 -2.37
CA VAL A 147 -7.12 14.65 -3.58
C VAL A 147 -5.72 14.12 -3.25
N ARG A 148 -5.02 14.72 -2.29
CA ARG A 148 -3.68 14.32 -1.86
C ARG A 148 -3.64 12.87 -1.38
N HIS A 149 -4.73 12.32 -0.87
CA HIS A 149 -4.80 10.93 -0.42
C HIS A 149 -4.74 9.93 -1.60
N LEU A 150 -5.14 10.34 -2.82
CA LEU A 150 -5.10 9.48 -4.00
C LEU A 150 -3.75 9.57 -4.74
N VAL A 151 -3.13 10.75 -4.70
CA VAL A 151 -1.97 11.09 -5.53
C VAL A 151 -0.78 10.11 -5.38
N PRO A 152 -0.33 9.74 -4.17
CA PRO A 152 0.81 8.84 -4.01
C PRO A 152 0.60 7.48 -4.67
N ALA A 153 -0.57 6.86 -4.45
CA ALA A 153 -0.89 5.58 -5.06
C ALA A 153 -0.87 5.65 -6.60
N ILE A 154 -1.34 6.76 -7.17
CA ILE A 154 -1.34 6.99 -8.62
C ILE A 154 0.07 7.25 -9.16
N MET A 155 0.90 8.02 -8.45
CA MET A 155 2.31 8.24 -8.80
C MET A 155 3.07 6.90 -8.88
N LEU A 156 2.87 6.00 -7.91
CA LEU A 156 3.50 4.68 -7.90
C LEU A 156 3.06 3.78 -9.07
N ARG A 157 1.80 3.91 -9.53
CA ARG A 157 1.31 3.20 -10.74
C ARG A 157 1.95 3.70 -12.03
N LEU A 158 2.34 4.97 -12.05
CA LEU A 158 3.06 5.62 -13.14
C LEU A 158 4.58 5.50 -13.01
N ASP A 159 5.07 4.74 -12.00
CA ASP A 159 6.48 4.59 -11.65
C ASP A 159 7.18 5.95 -11.36
N LEU A 160 6.44 6.96 -10.93
CA LEU A 160 6.94 8.27 -10.46
C LEU A 160 7.40 8.18 -8.99
N ASP A 161 8.31 7.25 -8.73
CA ASP A 161 8.63 6.79 -7.38
C ASP A 161 9.35 7.86 -6.54
N GLN A 162 10.27 8.63 -7.15
CA GLN A 162 10.97 9.72 -6.45
C GLN A 162 10.00 10.86 -6.14
N GLU A 163 9.20 11.25 -7.12
CA GLU A 163 8.22 12.32 -7.01
C GLU A 163 7.12 11.95 -6.02
N CYS A 164 6.74 10.67 -5.93
CA CYS A 164 5.84 10.16 -4.90
C CYS A 164 6.40 10.40 -3.49
N TYR A 165 7.67 10.06 -3.27
CA TYR A 165 8.30 10.28 -1.98
C TYR A 165 8.40 11.77 -1.64
N ASP A 166 8.86 12.58 -2.58
CA ASP A 166 9.01 14.02 -2.43
C ASP A 166 7.66 14.70 -2.13
N PHE A 167 6.59 14.28 -2.81
CA PHE A 167 5.22 14.76 -2.61
C PHE A 167 4.74 14.48 -1.18
N MET A 168 4.84 13.21 -0.73
CA MET A 168 4.41 12.84 0.61
C MET A 168 5.24 13.57 1.68
N LYS A 169 6.57 13.64 1.48
CA LYS A 169 7.47 14.34 2.39
C LYS A 169 7.11 15.83 2.51
N TRP A 170 6.79 16.49 1.40
CA TRP A 170 6.38 17.88 1.43
C TRP A 170 5.14 18.08 2.30
N TRP A 171 4.08 17.29 2.07
CA TRP A 171 2.84 17.42 2.85
C TRP A 171 3.01 17.18 4.34
N VAL A 172 3.87 16.24 4.76
CA VAL A 172 4.09 15.98 6.20
C VAL A 172 5.01 17.01 6.88
N THR A 173 5.73 17.83 6.11
CA THR A 173 6.71 18.79 6.65
C THR A 173 6.41 20.25 6.33
N CYS A 174 5.45 20.56 5.47
CA CYS A 174 5.24 21.92 4.95
C CYS A 174 4.67 22.90 5.97
N ASP A 175 3.96 22.41 7.00
CA ASP A 175 3.28 23.23 7.98
C ASP A 175 3.53 22.74 9.42
N PRO A 176 4.78 22.82 9.92
CA PRO A 176 5.12 22.31 11.25
C PRO A 176 4.41 23.05 12.38
N ASP A 177 4.10 24.33 12.18
CA ASP A 177 3.50 25.22 13.20
C ASP A 177 1.98 25.44 13.00
N GLY A 178 1.38 24.91 11.92
CA GLY A 178 -0.05 25.08 11.64
C GLY A 178 -0.43 26.48 11.15
N HIS A 179 0.49 27.18 10.49
CA HIS A 179 0.38 28.58 10.09
C HIS A 179 0.59 28.79 8.58
N TYR A 180 0.69 27.72 7.79
CA TYR A 180 0.84 27.81 6.34
C TYR A 180 -0.41 28.44 5.68
N ASP A 181 -0.23 29.59 5.00
CA ASP A 181 -1.31 30.22 4.23
C ASP A 181 -1.49 29.53 2.88
N TRP A 182 -2.42 28.57 2.83
CA TRP A 182 -2.79 27.85 1.62
C TRP A 182 -3.24 28.75 0.46
N GLY A 183 -3.72 29.96 0.77
CA GLY A 183 -4.17 30.93 -0.22
C GLY A 183 -3.07 31.87 -0.71
N ASP A 184 -1.86 31.84 -0.15
CA ASP A 184 -0.72 32.61 -0.63
C ASP A 184 0.05 31.81 -1.69
N MET A 185 -0.07 32.26 -2.94
CA MET A 185 0.55 31.61 -4.08
C MET A 185 2.07 31.81 -4.14
N SER A 186 2.63 32.75 -3.37
CA SER A 186 4.07 33.03 -3.28
C SER A 186 4.82 32.06 -2.37
N LEU A 187 4.13 31.38 -1.46
CA LEU A 187 4.73 30.40 -0.56
C LEU A 187 5.19 29.14 -1.32
N PRO A 188 6.27 28.48 -0.86
CA PRO A 188 6.79 27.25 -1.47
C PRO A 188 5.76 26.12 -1.42
N HIS A 189 5.42 25.56 -2.58
CA HIS A 189 4.41 24.51 -2.71
C HIS A 189 4.95 23.34 -3.53
N LEU A 190 4.93 22.13 -2.96
CA LEU A 190 5.47 20.90 -3.57
C LEU A 190 6.89 21.07 -4.11
N ASN A 191 7.75 21.74 -3.33
CA ASN A 191 9.07 22.18 -3.74
C ASN A 191 10.22 21.30 -3.20
N ILE A 192 9.91 20.13 -2.64
CA ILE A 192 10.92 19.11 -2.31
C ILE A 192 11.22 18.33 -3.58
N HIS A 193 12.50 18.15 -3.89
CA HIS A 193 12.96 17.39 -5.04
C HIS A 193 14.19 16.54 -4.68
N GLY A 194 14.16 15.26 -5.01
CA GLY A 194 15.28 14.34 -4.82
C GLY A 194 15.59 14.07 -3.35
N ALA A 195 14.58 14.07 -2.47
CA ALA A 195 14.77 13.67 -1.09
C ALA A 195 15.24 12.21 -1.00
N ASP A 196 16.01 11.89 0.04
CA ASP A 196 16.51 10.54 0.24
C ASP A 196 15.36 9.59 0.58
N VAL A 197 14.95 8.79 -0.41
CA VAL A 197 13.93 7.76 -0.25
C VAL A 197 14.38 6.68 0.74
N LEU A 198 15.66 6.56 1.05
CA LEU A 198 16.16 5.63 2.05
C LEU A 198 16.36 6.30 3.41
N GLU A 199 15.96 7.55 3.64
CA GLU A 199 16.05 8.14 4.98
C GLU A 199 15.07 7.47 5.97
N ASP A 200 15.33 7.68 7.26
CA ASP A 200 14.50 7.15 8.35
C ASP A 200 13.05 7.66 8.22
N PRO A 201 12.03 6.78 8.25
CA PRO A 201 10.64 7.16 8.03
C PRO A 201 9.99 7.93 9.19
N LYS A 202 10.70 8.25 10.28
CA LYS A 202 10.17 8.96 11.46
C LYS A 202 9.31 10.19 11.17
N VAL A 203 9.62 10.95 10.11
CA VAL A 203 8.80 12.13 9.72
C VAL A 203 7.37 11.76 9.36
N PHE A 204 7.11 10.50 8.99
CA PHE A 204 5.81 9.94 8.68
C PHE A 204 5.15 9.21 9.85
N LEU A 205 5.83 9.03 11.00
CA LEU A 205 5.36 8.23 12.15
C LEU A 205 4.82 9.10 13.29
N GLY A 206 4.35 10.31 12.99
CA GLY A 206 3.81 11.24 13.99
C GLY A 206 2.41 10.86 14.49
N LYS A 207 1.96 11.55 15.56
CA LYS A 207 0.62 11.37 16.16
C LYS A 207 -0.54 11.54 15.17
N TYR A 208 -0.33 12.26 14.07
CA TYR A 208 -1.35 12.58 13.08
C TYR A 208 -1.07 12.01 11.68
N SER A 209 -0.29 10.95 11.59
CA SER A 209 0.05 10.26 10.34
C SER A 209 -1.18 9.98 9.46
N GLU A 210 -1.08 10.26 8.16
CA GLU A 210 -2.15 10.00 7.20
C GLU A 210 -2.05 8.56 6.69
N LEU A 211 -3.12 7.76 6.86
CA LEU A 211 -3.13 6.33 6.48
C LEU A 211 -2.72 6.12 5.01
N ASN A 212 -3.25 6.92 4.08
CA ASN A 212 -2.94 6.80 2.65
C ASN A 212 -1.44 7.04 2.35
N PHE A 213 -0.77 7.91 3.11
CA PHE A 213 0.67 8.14 2.95
C PHE A 213 1.49 6.99 3.52
N LEU A 214 1.11 6.46 4.69
CA LEU A 214 1.76 5.28 5.26
C LEU A 214 1.67 4.09 4.29
N VAL A 215 0.47 3.85 3.73
CA VAL A 215 0.20 2.78 2.76
C VAL A 215 1.03 2.94 1.49
N ALA A 216 1.06 4.13 0.91
CA ALA A 216 1.87 4.38 -0.29
C ALA A 216 3.37 4.28 0.01
N LEU A 217 3.82 4.77 1.16
CA LEU A 217 5.23 4.74 1.54
C LEU A 217 5.71 3.31 1.79
N VAL A 218 4.95 2.47 2.52
CA VAL A 218 5.32 1.07 2.73
C VAL A 218 5.35 0.31 1.41
N LEU A 219 4.40 0.56 0.51
CA LEU A 219 4.39 -0.03 -0.83
C LEU A 219 5.63 0.38 -1.64
N LEU A 220 6.03 1.65 -1.58
CA LEU A 220 7.28 2.11 -2.20
C LEU A 220 8.51 1.39 -1.62
N LYS A 221 8.60 1.23 -0.29
CA LYS A 221 9.72 0.49 0.32
C LYS A 221 9.73 -0.98 -0.12
N LEU A 222 8.57 -1.63 -0.13
CA LEU A 222 8.43 -3.03 -0.55
C LEU A 222 8.76 -3.22 -2.04
N LYS A 223 8.36 -2.28 -2.90
CA LYS A 223 8.74 -2.26 -4.32
C LYS A 223 10.26 -2.25 -4.49
N LEU A 224 10.97 -1.39 -3.75
CA LEU A 224 12.43 -1.34 -3.77
C LEU A 224 13.06 -2.62 -3.18
N LEU A 225 12.46 -3.19 -2.14
CA LEU A 225 12.92 -4.43 -1.52
C LEU A 225 12.85 -5.62 -2.50
N VAL A 226 11.74 -5.73 -3.24
CA VAL A 226 11.57 -6.73 -4.31
C VAL A 226 12.62 -6.53 -5.41
N ASP A 227 12.90 -5.29 -5.82
CA ASP A 227 13.93 -5.01 -6.82
C ASP A 227 15.34 -5.42 -6.34
N ILE A 228 15.71 -5.12 -5.08
CA ILE A 228 17.00 -5.56 -4.50
C ILE A 228 17.10 -7.08 -4.49
N ARG A 229 16.05 -7.77 -4.05
CA ARG A 229 15.99 -9.24 -4.08
C ARG A 229 16.21 -9.76 -5.50
N ASN A 230 15.48 -9.21 -6.48
CA ASN A 230 15.58 -9.62 -7.87
C ASN A 230 17.01 -9.43 -8.41
N LEU A 231 17.67 -8.30 -8.07
CA LEU A 231 19.07 -8.06 -8.40
C LEU A 231 20.00 -9.09 -7.74
N LYS A 232 19.85 -9.36 -6.44
CA LYS A 232 20.67 -10.35 -5.70
C LYS A 232 20.56 -11.74 -6.31
N ILE A 233 19.34 -12.21 -6.59
CA ILE A 233 19.08 -13.52 -7.20
C ILE A 233 19.68 -13.58 -8.60
N THR A 234 19.44 -12.55 -9.41
CA THR A 234 19.97 -12.45 -10.78
C THR A 234 21.50 -12.52 -10.78
N ARG A 235 22.16 -11.79 -9.88
CA ARG A 235 23.62 -11.84 -9.71
C ARG A 235 24.10 -13.21 -9.29
N LYS A 236 23.45 -13.83 -8.31
CA LYS A 236 23.81 -15.16 -7.80
C LYS A 236 23.72 -16.23 -8.90
N ILE A 237 22.72 -16.14 -9.77
CA ILE A 237 22.50 -17.11 -10.87
C ILE A 237 23.46 -16.84 -12.03
N LEU A 238 23.68 -15.57 -12.41
CA LEU A 238 24.36 -15.22 -13.66
C LEU A 238 25.86 -14.96 -13.53
N THR A 239 26.36 -14.72 -12.31
CA THR A 239 27.79 -14.47 -12.08
C THR A 239 28.64 -15.64 -12.57
N GLY A 240 29.58 -15.34 -13.47
CA GLY A 240 30.47 -16.34 -14.08
C GLY A 240 29.84 -17.18 -15.20
N ARG A 241 28.54 -17.01 -15.51
CA ARG A 241 27.83 -17.80 -16.55
C ARG A 241 27.65 -17.06 -17.86
N ILE A 242 27.54 -15.73 -17.82
CA ILE A 242 27.33 -14.88 -19.00
C ILE A 242 28.21 -13.62 -18.97
N PRO A 243 28.49 -13.01 -20.15
CA PRO A 243 29.15 -11.71 -20.26
C PRO A 243 28.46 -10.61 -19.45
N PHE A 244 29.24 -9.61 -19.06
CA PHE A 244 28.75 -8.50 -18.24
C PHE A 244 27.62 -7.72 -18.93
N GLU A 245 27.71 -7.52 -20.25
CA GLU A 245 26.74 -6.74 -21.02
C GLU A 245 25.35 -7.38 -21.00
N LEU A 246 25.28 -8.71 -21.13
CA LEU A 246 24.02 -9.45 -21.04
C LEU A 246 23.48 -9.45 -19.61
N ARG A 247 24.36 -9.53 -18.61
CA ARG A 247 23.98 -9.44 -17.19
C ARG A 247 23.39 -8.08 -16.85
N ASP A 248 24.03 -7.00 -17.27
CA ASP A 248 23.54 -5.63 -17.07
C ASP A 248 22.16 -5.44 -17.72
N GLN A 249 21.96 -5.97 -18.93
CA GLN A 249 20.64 -5.94 -19.56
C GLN A 249 19.59 -6.70 -18.76
N ILE A 250 19.88 -7.91 -18.28
CA ILE A 250 18.92 -8.69 -17.49
C ILE A 250 18.62 -7.99 -16.16
N GLU A 251 19.65 -7.47 -15.47
CA GLU A 251 19.49 -6.74 -14.22
C GLU A 251 18.54 -5.52 -14.36
N ARG A 252 18.56 -4.82 -15.50
CA ARG A 252 17.62 -3.73 -15.78
C ARG A 252 16.18 -4.17 -16.04
N HIS A 253 15.98 -5.41 -16.50
CA HIS A 253 14.64 -5.95 -16.79
C HIS A 253 13.96 -6.55 -15.55
N VAL A 254 14.75 -6.96 -14.54
CA VAL A 254 14.21 -7.56 -13.30
C VAL A 254 13.89 -6.52 -12.22
N ILE A 255 14.27 -5.25 -12.43
CA ILE A 255 13.89 -4.13 -11.58
C ILE A 255 12.70 -3.38 -12.19
N ARG A 256 11.79 -2.92 -11.33
CA ARG A 256 10.64 -2.12 -11.72
C ARG A 256 10.84 -0.65 -11.46
N SER A 257 11.35 -0.28 -10.28
CA SER A 257 11.44 1.11 -9.88
C SER A 257 12.55 1.84 -10.66
N PRO A 258 12.30 3.06 -11.18
CA PRO A 258 13.36 3.90 -11.71
C PRO A 258 14.45 4.22 -10.69
N LEU A 259 14.13 4.25 -9.39
CA LEU A 259 15.09 4.43 -8.30
C LEU A 259 16.07 3.26 -8.21
N SER A 260 15.59 2.05 -8.49
CA SER A 260 16.40 0.83 -8.44
C SER A 260 17.51 0.78 -9.51
N ALA A 261 17.45 1.65 -10.53
CA ALA A 261 18.58 1.81 -11.46
C ALA A 261 19.86 2.33 -10.75
N LYS A 262 19.73 3.03 -9.63
CA LYS A 262 20.86 3.39 -8.76
C LYS A 262 21.34 2.19 -7.95
N LEU A 263 20.41 1.38 -7.43
CA LEU A 263 20.70 0.15 -6.66
C LEU A 263 21.41 -0.89 -7.53
N GLN A 264 21.08 -0.96 -8.82
CA GLN A 264 21.77 -1.79 -9.81
C GLN A 264 23.28 -1.50 -9.87
N LYS A 265 23.73 -0.29 -9.53
CA LYS A 265 25.16 0.06 -9.54
C LYS A 265 25.87 -0.23 -8.22
N GLN A 266 25.15 -0.64 -7.19
CA GLN A 266 25.72 -0.93 -5.86
C GLN A 266 26.42 -2.29 -5.82
N THR A 267 27.39 -2.42 -4.92
CA THR A 267 28.05 -3.68 -4.63
C THR A 267 27.10 -4.65 -3.89
N PRO A 268 27.38 -5.96 -3.87
CA PRO A 268 26.58 -6.91 -3.09
C PRO A 268 26.42 -6.53 -1.63
N GLU A 269 27.46 -6.01 -0.99
CA GLU A 269 27.45 -5.62 0.43
C GLU A 269 26.52 -4.41 0.66
N SER A 270 26.59 -3.42 -0.23
CA SER A 270 25.72 -2.23 -0.17
C SER A 270 24.24 -2.57 -0.45
N LEU A 271 23.98 -3.58 -1.29
CA LEU A 271 22.62 -4.09 -1.49
C LEU A 271 22.07 -4.77 -0.23
N VAL A 272 22.89 -5.53 0.49
CA VAL A 272 22.49 -6.17 1.76
C VAL A 272 22.18 -5.12 2.83
N GLU A 273 22.99 -4.06 2.92
CA GLU A 273 22.71 -2.94 3.83
C GLU A 273 21.39 -2.24 3.48
N SER A 274 21.17 -1.97 2.19
CA SER A 274 19.95 -1.33 1.69
C SER A 274 18.71 -2.20 1.92
N GLU A 275 18.83 -3.52 1.74
CA GLU A 275 17.79 -4.51 2.04
C GLU A 275 17.41 -4.49 3.51
N LEU A 276 18.39 -4.57 4.42
CA LEU A 276 18.15 -4.52 5.87
C LEU A 276 17.47 -3.22 6.29
N LYS A 277 17.89 -2.09 5.71
CA LYS A 277 17.28 -0.78 5.95
C LYS A 277 15.82 -0.75 5.50
N LEU A 278 15.54 -1.25 4.29
CA LEU A 278 14.18 -1.34 3.75
C LEU A 278 13.29 -2.28 4.55
N LEU A 279 13.79 -3.42 5.01
CA LEU A 279 13.08 -4.35 5.90
C LEU A 279 12.68 -3.66 7.21
N ASN A 280 13.62 -2.94 7.85
CA ASN A 280 13.33 -2.22 9.08
C ASN A 280 12.31 -1.09 8.85
N HIS A 281 12.43 -0.33 7.75
CA HIS A 281 11.46 0.71 7.40
C HIS A 281 10.08 0.13 7.12
N ALA A 282 9.99 -0.95 6.36
CA ALA A 282 8.72 -1.61 6.04
C ALA A 282 8.04 -2.12 7.30
N ARG A 283 8.79 -2.68 8.25
CA ARG A 283 8.28 -3.11 9.56
C ARG A 283 7.72 -1.93 10.37
N GLN A 284 8.49 -0.84 10.51
CA GLN A 284 8.03 0.35 11.25
C GLN A 284 6.75 0.96 10.64
N LEU A 285 6.72 1.10 9.31
CA LEU A 285 5.56 1.62 8.60
C LEU A 285 4.36 0.67 8.68
N GLY A 286 4.61 -0.64 8.62
CA GLY A 286 3.61 -1.67 8.76
C GLY A 286 2.92 -1.66 10.12
N CYS A 287 3.69 -1.58 11.20
CA CYS A 287 3.17 -1.39 12.55
C CYS A 287 2.35 -0.10 12.65
N ALA A 288 2.85 1.01 12.11
CA ALA A 288 2.12 2.28 12.11
C ALA A 288 0.80 2.24 11.32
N ILE A 289 0.72 1.45 10.25
CA ILE A 289 -0.54 1.21 9.52
C ILE A 289 -1.53 0.47 10.42
N MET A 290 -1.09 -0.57 11.12
CA MET A 290 -1.95 -1.35 12.02
C MET A 290 -2.41 -0.53 13.23
N GLU A 291 -1.55 0.34 13.77
CA GLU A 291 -1.91 1.29 14.83
C GLU A 291 -2.90 2.35 14.34
N ALA A 292 -2.71 2.86 13.11
CA ALA A 292 -3.60 3.85 12.52
C ALA A 292 -4.97 3.25 12.15
N ASN A 293 -4.98 2.01 11.64
CA ASN A 293 -6.18 1.27 11.30
C ASN A 293 -5.94 -0.24 11.30
N SER A 294 -6.40 -0.93 12.35
CA SER A 294 -6.17 -2.37 12.56
C SER A 294 -6.76 -3.26 11.47
N ASN A 295 -7.79 -2.80 10.76
CA ASN A 295 -8.48 -3.59 9.74
C ASN A 295 -7.80 -3.53 8.36
N PHE A 296 -6.88 -2.58 8.13
CA PHE A 296 -6.30 -2.38 6.81
C PHE A 296 -5.60 -3.63 6.27
N MET A 297 -4.80 -4.29 7.09
CA MET A 297 -4.04 -5.47 6.65
C MET A 297 -4.93 -6.68 6.34
N PHE A 298 -6.02 -6.87 7.09
CA PHE A 298 -7.01 -7.91 6.80
C PHE A 298 -7.62 -7.70 5.42
N HIS A 299 -8.06 -6.48 5.11
CA HIS A 299 -8.64 -6.17 3.81
C HIS A 299 -7.62 -6.03 2.68
N LEU A 300 -6.33 -5.86 2.97
CA LEU A 300 -5.31 -6.01 1.94
C LEU A 300 -5.28 -7.44 1.37
N PHE A 301 -5.49 -8.45 2.20
CA PHE A 301 -5.57 -9.84 1.76
C PHE A 301 -6.98 -10.22 1.29
N GLU A 302 -8.02 -9.64 1.88
CA GLU A 302 -9.43 -9.90 1.55
C GLU A 302 -10.18 -8.59 1.22
N PRO A 303 -10.00 -8.05 0.00
CA PRO A 303 -10.35 -6.66 -0.31
C PRO A 303 -11.80 -6.45 -0.74
N ASP A 304 -12.52 -7.52 -1.07
CA ASP A 304 -13.74 -7.42 -1.86
C ASP A 304 -14.85 -6.61 -1.16
N GLU A 305 -14.94 -6.70 0.17
CA GLU A 305 -15.87 -5.90 0.99
C GLU A 305 -15.49 -4.41 0.96
N ALA A 306 -14.26 -4.08 1.32
CA ALA A 306 -13.74 -2.71 1.33
C ALA A 306 -13.81 -2.02 -0.04
N LEU A 307 -13.56 -2.77 -1.13
CA LEU A 307 -13.61 -2.26 -2.50
C LEU A 307 -15.03 -2.04 -3.03
N SER A 308 -16.03 -2.69 -2.43
CA SER A 308 -17.43 -2.58 -2.82
C SER A 308 -18.17 -1.48 -2.06
N ASP A 309 -17.60 -0.98 -0.98
CA ASP A 309 -18.23 0.02 -0.10
C ASP A 309 -18.35 1.40 -0.77
N GLU A 310 -19.30 2.22 -0.31
CA GLU A 310 -19.49 3.61 -0.77
C GLU A 310 -19.48 4.60 0.41
N PRO A 311 -18.32 4.84 1.06
CA PRO A 311 -18.24 5.72 2.20
C PRO A 311 -18.58 7.17 1.84
N SER A 312 -19.43 7.80 2.65
CA SER A 312 -19.83 9.22 2.48
C SER A 312 -18.97 10.19 3.29
N SER A 313 -18.51 9.74 4.46
CA SER A 313 -17.62 10.44 5.38
C SER A 313 -16.87 9.40 6.21
N TYR A 314 -15.75 9.78 6.80
CA TYR A 314 -14.98 8.90 7.67
C TYR A 314 -14.46 9.65 8.89
N SER A 315 -14.06 8.89 9.92
CA SER A 315 -13.24 9.38 11.03
C SER A 315 -11.92 8.60 11.05
N ARG A 316 -10.88 9.16 11.66
CA ARG A 316 -9.59 8.46 11.77
C ARG A 316 -9.76 7.12 12.49
N GLY A 317 -9.18 6.07 11.92
CA GLY A 317 -9.27 4.69 12.39
C GLY A 317 -10.60 3.99 12.08
N SER A 318 -11.55 4.66 11.40
CA SER A 318 -12.85 4.05 11.09
C SER A 318 -12.78 3.07 9.92
N TRP A 319 -13.80 2.23 9.78
CA TRP A 319 -13.98 1.36 8.63
C TRP A 319 -13.97 2.14 7.32
N GLU A 320 -14.67 3.27 7.27
CA GLU A 320 -14.81 4.12 6.10
C GLU A 320 -13.45 4.70 5.64
N GLU A 321 -12.56 5.03 6.57
CA GLU A 321 -11.21 5.48 6.24
C GLU A 321 -10.41 4.36 5.58
N MET A 322 -10.48 3.15 6.14
CA MET A 322 -9.85 1.95 5.60
C MET A 322 -10.38 1.63 4.20
N ALA A 323 -11.71 1.60 4.02
CA ALA A 323 -12.32 1.31 2.74
C ALA A 323 -11.91 2.34 1.67
N LEU A 324 -11.87 3.63 2.01
CA LEU A 324 -11.35 4.65 1.10
C LEU A 324 -9.86 4.46 0.78
N ALA A 325 -9.03 4.14 1.78
CA ALA A 325 -7.61 3.87 1.55
C ALA A 325 -7.38 2.65 0.66
N MET A 326 -8.19 1.61 0.82
CA MET A 326 -8.22 0.43 -0.05
C MET A 326 -8.62 0.78 -1.48
N GLN A 327 -9.69 1.55 -1.66
CA GLN A 327 -10.13 2.00 -3.00
C GLN A 327 -9.08 2.89 -3.68
N ASN A 328 -8.34 3.69 -2.92
CA ASN A 328 -7.29 4.56 -3.46
C ASN A 328 -6.03 3.78 -3.89
N SER A 329 -5.69 2.70 -3.17
CA SER A 329 -4.35 2.08 -3.26
C SER A 329 -4.32 0.64 -3.76
N TYR A 330 -5.42 -0.12 -3.69
CA TYR A 330 -5.39 -1.57 -3.95
C TYR A 330 -4.95 -1.92 -5.37
N ALA A 331 -5.36 -1.13 -6.37
CA ALA A 331 -4.88 -1.32 -7.74
C ALA A 331 -3.35 -1.20 -7.82
N THR A 332 -2.73 -0.29 -7.06
CA THR A 332 -1.28 -0.14 -6.99
C THR A 332 -0.62 -1.35 -6.32
N TRP A 333 -1.18 -1.87 -5.24
CA TRP A 333 -0.71 -3.10 -4.59
C TRP A 333 -0.72 -4.28 -5.54
N TRP A 334 -1.86 -4.51 -6.20
CA TRP A 334 -2.05 -5.60 -7.15
C TRP A 334 -1.12 -5.47 -8.36
N GLU A 335 -0.99 -4.27 -8.91
CA GLU A 335 -0.13 -4.03 -10.06
C GLU A 335 1.35 -4.21 -9.69
N THR A 336 1.76 -4.02 -8.43
CA THR A 336 3.15 -4.12 -7.96
C THR A 336 3.62 -5.57 -7.78
N GLU A 337 4.15 -6.14 -8.86
CA GLU A 337 4.68 -7.50 -8.93
C GLU A 337 5.59 -7.86 -7.74
N GLY A 338 5.36 -9.03 -7.15
CA GLY A 338 6.17 -9.60 -6.07
C GLY A 338 5.88 -9.06 -4.67
N VAL A 339 5.20 -7.91 -4.52
CA VAL A 339 4.92 -7.33 -3.19
C VAL A 339 3.87 -8.14 -2.43
N LEU A 340 2.73 -8.44 -3.06
CA LEU A 340 1.70 -9.27 -2.42
C LEU A 340 2.18 -10.71 -2.20
N ASP A 341 3.03 -11.25 -3.07
CA ASP A 341 3.63 -12.58 -2.88
C ASP A 341 4.52 -12.60 -1.63
N LEU A 342 5.35 -11.56 -1.45
CA LEU A 342 6.21 -11.41 -0.28
C LEU A 342 5.39 -11.30 1.01
N LEU A 343 4.32 -10.51 1.01
CA LEU A 343 3.44 -10.36 2.18
C LEU A 343 2.65 -11.65 2.48
N ASN A 344 2.23 -12.39 1.45
CA ASN A 344 1.57 -13.69 1.65
C ASN A 344 2.53 -14.74 2.21
N ASP A 345 3.80 -14.76 1.78
CA ASP A 345 4.82 -15.66 2.34
C ASP A 345 5.11 -15.32 3.80
N ALA A 346 5.22 -14.02 4.14
CA ALA A 346 5.38 -13.56 5.51
C ALA A 346 4.19 -13.96 6.40
N ARG A 347 2.96 -13.78 5.89
CA ARG A 347 1.72 -14.20 6.58
C ARG A 347 1.67 -15.71 6.80
N ALA A 348 2.08 -16.51 5.81
CA ALA A 348 2.13 -17.95 5.93
C ALA A 348 3.18 -18.42 6.94
N CYS A 349 4.36 -17.80 6.96
CA CYS A 349 5.38 -18.07 7.98
C CYS A 349 4.88 -17.74 9.38
N ALA A 350 4.25 -16.57 9.53
CA ALA A 350 3.68 -16.14 10.80
C ALA A 350 2.59 -17.10 11.32
N ALA A 351 1.69 -17.55 10.45
CA ALA A 351 0.64 -18.50 10.82
C ALA A 351 1.23 -19.86 11.22
N ARG A 352 2.19 -20.38 10.45
CA ARG A 352 2.87 -21.66 10.73
C ARG A 352 3.58 -21.65 12.07
N ASP A 353 4.34 -20.60 12.37
CA ASP A 353 5.11 -20.53 13.62
C ASP A 353 4.21 -20.25 14.84
N SER A 354 2.96 -19.82 14.62
CA SER A 354 1.94 -19.70 15.65
C SER A 354 1.16 -21.00 15.91
N GLU A 355 1.39 -22.08 15.14
CA GLU A 355 0.69 -23.36 15.35
C GLU A 355 0.99 -23.97 16.72
N SER A 356 2.20 -23.82 17.25
CA SER A 356 2.55 -24.38 18.57
C SER A 356 1.89 -23.64 19.73
N GLU A 357 1.54 -22.37 19.54
CA GLU A 357 0.88 -21.55 20.57
C GLU A 357 -0.65 -21.71 20.54
N ILE A 358 -1.22 -22.31 19.48
CA ILE A 358 -2.66 -22.18 19.19
C ILE A 358 -3.56 -22.73 20.29
N ASP A 359 -3.13 -23.79 20.97
CA ASP A 359 -3.91 -24.43 22.02
C ASP A 359 -4.14 -23.48 23.20
N ASP A 360 -3.13 -22.68 23.58
CA ASP A 360 -3.22 -21.66 24.63
C ASP A 360 -4.23 -20.56 24.26
N TRP A 361 -4.26 -20.15 22.99
CA TRP A 361 -5.18 -19.12 22.50
C TRP A 361 -6.62 -19.65 22.35
N MET A 362 -6.77 -20.92 21.99
CA MET A 362 -8.06 -21.55 21.72
C MET A 362 -8.92 -21.74 22.97
N GLU A 363 -8.32 -21.89 24.16
CA GLU A 363 -9.09 -21.99 25.41
C GLU A 363 -9.93 -20.73 25.68
N ASP A 364 -9.40 -19.55 25.39
CA ASP A 364 -10.08 -18.26 25.61
C ASP A 364 -11.04 -17.92 24.44
N GLU A 365 -10.60 -18.11 23.19
CA GLU A 365 -11.40 -17.78 22.00
C GLU A 365 -12.60 -18.71 21.78
N SER A 366 -12.44 -20.02 22.05
CA SER A 366 -13.56 -20.98 21.97
C SER A 366 -14.66 -20.65 22.97
N ARG A 367 -14.28 -20.24 24.19
CA ARG A 367 -15.23 -19.84 25.25
C ARG A 367 -15.94 -18.52 24.95
N ARG A 368 -15.27 -17.56 24.30
CA ARG A 368 -15.80 -16.20 24.06
C ARG A 368 -16.52 -16.04 22.73
N HIS A 369 -16.03 -16.64 21.66
CA HIS A 369 -16.47 -16.32 20.30
C HIS A 369 -16.79 -17.55 19.42
N GLY A 370 -16.54 -18.78 19.90
CA GLY A 370 -16.86 -20.01 19.17
C GLY A 370 -16.07 -20.19 17.86
N ARG A 371 -14.88 -19.59 17.78
CA ARG A 371 -14.01 -19.59 16.58
C ARG A 371 -13.23 -20.89 16.45
N THR A 372 -12.82 -21.19 15.21
CA THR A 372 -11.94 -22.32 14.89
C THR A 372 -10.46 -21.94 14.99
N ALA A 373 -9.58 -22.92 15.26
CA ALA A 373 -8.13 -22.72 15.29
C ALA A 373 -7.59 -22.15 13.96
N ALA A 374 -8.14 -22.58 12.82
CA ALA A 374 -7.76 -22.07 11.51
C ALA A 374 -8.06 -20.57 11.34
N GLU A 375 -9.20 -20.09 11.87
CA GLU A 375 -9.54 -18.66 11.85
C GLU A 375 -8.60 -17.87 12.75
N VAL A 376 -8.27 -18.38 13.94
CA VAL A 376 -7.34 -17.70 14.87
C VAL A 376 -5.93 -17.62 14.27
N LEU A 377 -5.44 -18.71 13.66
CA LEU A 377 -4.15 -18.73 12.97
C LEU A 377 -4.12 -17.77 11.77
N ALA A 378 -5.22 -17.65 11.02
CA ALA A 378 -5.32 -16.69 9.94
C ALA A 378 -5.15 -15.24 10.44
N ASP A 379 -5.79 -14.89 11.56
CA ASP A 379 -5.65 -13.57 12.17
C ASP A 379 -4.24 -13.33 12.73
N LEU A 380 -3.67 -14.32 13.42
CA LEU A 380 -2.29 -14.24 13.91
C LEU A 380 -1.30 -14.03 12.77
N GLY A 381 -1.51 -14.73 11.64
CA GLY A 381 -0.71 -14.54 10.44
C GLY A 381 -0.74 -13.11 9.92
N VAL A 382 -1.92 -12.47 9.90
CA VAL A 382 -2.06 -11.06 9.50
C VAL A 382 -1.42 -10.12 10.52
N ASN A 383 -1.67 -10.35 11.81
CA ASN A 383 -1.19 -9.49 12.88
C ASN A 383 0.35 -9.52 13.04
N ARG A 384 0.97 -10.67 12.78
CA ARG A 384 2.42 -10.87 12.91
C ARG A 384 3.17 -10.69 11.58
N VAL A 385 2.50 -10.37 10.47
CA VAL A 385 3.09 -10.33 9.10
C VAL A 385 4.39 -9.51 9.02
N TRP A 386 4.45 -8.35 9.68
CA TRP A 386 5.61 -7.47 9.65
C TRP A 386 6.80 -7.99 10.45
N GLY A 387 6.56 -8.84 11.45
CA GLY A 387 7.60 -9.54 12.21
C GLY A 387 8.29 -10.64 11.40
N TYR A 388 7.59 -11.21 10.41
CA TYR A 388 8.08 -12.31 9.57
C TYR A 388 8.54 -11.86 8.17
N LEU A 389 8.59 -10.56 7.90
CA LEU A 389 8.97 -10.03 6.59
C LEU A 389 10.43 -10.37 6.20
N ASN A 390 11.33 -10.45 7.17
CA ASN A 390 12.73 -10.87 6.96
C ASN A 390 12.79 -12.31 6.42
N PHE A 391 12.07 -13.24 7.05
CA PHE A 391 12.02 -14.63 6.63
C PHE A 391 11.45 -14.77 5.23
N ALA A 392 10.39 -14.00 4.91
CA ALA A 392 9.85 -13.98 3.56
C ALA A 392 10.85 -13.48 2.52
N ALA A 393 11.62 -12.43 2.84
CA ALA A 393 12.65 -11.90 1.94
C ALA A 393 13.80 -12.90 1.73
N GLU A 394 14.20 -13.62 2.79
CA GLU A 394 15.21 -14.66 2.75
C GLU A 394 14.74 -15.89 1.97
N ASN A 395 13.54 -16.39 2.24
CA ASN A 395 12.88 -17.47 1.51
C ASN A 395 12.83 -17.19 0.01
N ALA A 396 12.41 -15.98 -0.32
CA ALA A 396 12.25 -15.57 -1.70
C ALA A 396 13.60 -15.39 -2.44
N SER A 397 14.71 -15.34 -1.70
CA SER A 397 16.10 -15.32 -2.19
C SER A 397 16.80 -16.69 -2.13
N TYR A 398 16.15 -17.69 -1.52
CA TYR A 398 16.71 -19.02 -1.32
C TYR A 398 16.63 -19.85 -2.60
N LEU A 399 17.74 -20.51 -2.97
CA LEU A 399 17.86 -21.31 -4.19
C LEU A 399 17.97 -22.82 -3.91
N GLY A 400 17.88 -23.24 -2.64
CA GLY A 400 17.93 -24.64 -2.25
C GLY A 400 16.55 -25.30 -2.20
N PRO A 401 16.46 -26.52 -1.64
CA PRO A 401 15.21 -27.26 -1.49
C PRO A 401 14.20 -26.52 -0.62
N TRP A 402 12.90 -26.59 -0.95
CA TRP A 402 11.86 -25.87 -0.20
C TRP A 402 11.89 -26.18 1.30
N SER A 403 12.10 -27.44 1.68
CA SER A 403 12.17 -27.92 3.06
C SER A 403 13.33 -27.34 3.88
N GLU A 404 14.33 -26.74 3.24
CA GLU A 404 15.51 -26.19 3.92
C GLU A 404 15.53 -24.66 3.91
N ARG A 405 14.42 -24.03 3.58
CA ARG A 405 14.31 -22.57 3.59
C ARG A 405 14.58 -22.02 4.99
N PRO A 406 15.12 -20.79 5.08
CA PRO A 406 15.39 -20.14 6.37
C PRO A 406 14.18 -20.13 7.32
N SER A 407 12.98 -19.89 6.80
CA SER A 407 11.78 -19.95 7.64
C SER A 407 11.44 -21.35 8.16
N GLU A 408 11.66 -22.40 7.37
CA GLU A 408 11.37 -23.78 7.77
C GLU A 408 12.33 -24.23 8.89
N ARG A 409 13.61 -23.87 8.75
CA ARG A 409 14.61 -24.12 9.81
C ARG A 409 14.26 -23.38 11.10
N HIS A 410 13.79 -22.15 10.97
CA HIS A 410 13.33 -21.38 12.13
C HIS A 410 12.15 -22.04 12.83
N THR A 411 11.16 -22.53 12.06
CA THR A 411 10.03 -23.29 12.60
C THR A 411 10.51 -24.55 13.34
N GLU A 412 11.43 -25.31 12.76
CA GLU A 412 12.03 -26.49 13.40
C GLU A 412 12.70 -26.11 14.74
N GLU A 413 13.48 -25.04 14.76
CA GLU A 413 14.13 -24.53 15.98
C GLU A 413 13.11 -24.10 17.06
N ILE A 414 12.00 -23.46 16.67
CA ILE A 414 10.90 -23.09 17.58
C ILE A 414 10.24 -24.34 18.15
N LEU A 415 9.89 -25.32 17.31
CA LEU A 415 9.26 -26.56 17.74
C LEU A 415 10.17 -27.35 18.69
N GLU A 416 11.46 -27.41 18.40
CA GLU A 416 12.44 -28.01 19.31
C GLU A 416 12.54 -27.26 20.64
N ALA A 417 12.48 -25.92 20.63
CA ALA A 417 12.48 -25.12 21.85
C ALA A 417 11.22 -25.33 22.68
N TRP A 418 10.05 -25.32 22.05
CA TRP A 418 8.76 -25.61 22.68
C TRP A 418 8.72 -27.00 23.30
N ALA A 419 9.20 -28.02 22.58
CA ALA A 419 9.28 -29.38 23.10
C ALA A 419 10.20 -29.50 24.31
N ARG A 420 11.29 -28.72 24.36
CA ARG A 420 12.16 -28.64 25.55
C ARG A 420 11.43 -28.00 26.74
N THR A 421 10.71 -26.90 26.53
CA THR A 421 9.95 -26.24 27.60
C THR A 421 8.87 -27.16 28.17
N LEU A 422 8.10 -27.85 27.34
CA LEU A 422 7.10 -28.81 27.80
C LEU A 422 7.72 -29.98 28.60
N ALA A 423 8.92 -30.43 28.21
CA ALA A 423 9.63 -31.46 28.95
C ALA A 423 10.12 -30.95 30.32
N GLU A 424 10.63 -29.72 30.39
CA GLU A 424 11.05 -29.08 31.65
C GLU A 424 9.86 -28.84 32.59
N GLU A 425 8.70 -28.40 32.07
CA GLU A 425 7.46 -28.24 32.84
C GLU A 425 6.95 -29.57 33.38
N ALA A 426 6.93 -30.62 32.55
CA ALA A 426 6.54 -31.96 32.98
C ALA A 426 7.50 -32.54 34.05
N GLU A 427 8.80 -32.26 33.96
CA GLU A 427 9.76 -32.64 35.01
C GLU A 427 9.49 -31.90 36.33
N LEU A 428 9.15 -30.59 36.27
CA LEU A 428 8.79 -29.79 37.45
C LEU A 428 7.48 -30.25 38.09
N GLU A 429 6.46 -30.59 37.30
CA GLU A 429 5.19 -31.13 37.80
C GLU A 429 5.39 -32.47 38.51
N ASN A 430 6.18 -33.37 37.93
CA ASN A 430 6.52 -34.66 38.55
C ASN A 430 7.32 -34.49 39.86
N LEU A 431 8.18 -33.48 39.97
CA LEU A 431 8.89 -33.16 41.22
C LEU A 431 7.95 -32.56 42.28
N SER A 432 6.88 -31.88 41.88
CA SER A 432 5.88 -31.31 42.79
C SER A 432 4.89 -32.35 43.34
N ASP A 433 4.59 -33.38 42.55
CA ASP A 433 3.73 -34.50 42.98
C ASP A 433 4.44 -35.48 43.94
N ASP A 434 5.78 -35.52 43.91
CA ASP A 434 6.60 -36.31 44.85
C ASP A 434 6.77 -35.63 46.23
N GLU A 435 6.38 -34.36 46.39
CA GLU A 435 6.33 -33.63 47.68
C GLU A 435 4.88 -33.53 48.24
N ALA A 436 4.12 -34.62 48.18
CA ALA A 436 2.91 -34.76 49.00
C ALA A 436 3.26 -35.27 50.41
N TRP A 437 3.02 -34.40 51.41
CA TRP A 437 2.96 -34.60 52.88
C TRP A 437 4.23 -34.34 53.72
N SER A 438 4.31 -33.12 54.28
CA SER A 438 4.27 -33.00 55.75
C SER A 438 3.52 -31.71 56.15
N ASP A 439 2.32 -31.89 56.71
CA ASP A 439 1.68 -30.89 57.56
C ASP A 439 2.63 -30.59 58.73
N ASP A 440 3.13 -29.36 58.83
CA ASP A 440 3.44 -28.73 60.11
C ASP A 440 3.17 -27.22 59.96
N GLU A 441 2.07 -26.80 60.58
CA GLU A 441 1.76 -25.40 60.89
C GLU A 441 2.84 -24.86 61.85
N ASP A 442 3.56 -23.79 61.47
CA ASP A 442 3.63 -22.54 62.26
C ASP A 442 4.63 -21.49 61.73
N GLU A 443 4.16 -20.24 61.80
CA GLU A 443 4.86 -18.94 61.90
C GLU A 443 5.58 -18.26 60.69
N MET A 444 4.88 -17.23 60.21
CA MET A 444 5.29 -15.82 60.03
C MET A 444 6.32 -15.39 58.96
N ALA A 445 5.73 -14.73 57.95
CA ALA A 445 5.94 -13.32 57.59
C ALA A 445 7.13 -12.90 56.69
N LEU A 446 6.71 -12.19 55.63
CA LEU A 446 7.43 -11.16 54.84
C LEU A 446 8.60 -11.65 53.98
N PHE A 447 8.46 -11.58 52.65
CA PHE A 447 9.13 -10.58 51.80
C PHE A 447 8.81 -10.78 50.31
N ALA A 448 8.35 -9.68 49.70
CA ALA A 448 8.58 -9.22 48.33
C ALA A 448 8.31 -10.17 47.13
N THR A 449 7.21 -9.86 46.44
CA THR A 449 7.00 -10.10 45.01
C THR A 449 8.09 -9.42 44.15
N PRO A 450 8.70 -10.11 43.18
CA PRO A 450 9.37 -9.45 42.06
C PRO A 450 8.37 -9.19 40.94
N GLN A 451 8.37 -7.94 40.48
CA GLN A 451 7.52 -7.40 39.43
C GLN A 451 7.73 -8.13 38.09
N LEU A 452 6.60 -8.52 37.49
CA LEU A 452 6.47 -8.78 36.06
C LEU A 452 6.89 -7.53 35.28
N PHE A 453 7.89 -7.67 34.40
CA PHE A 453 8.20 -6.70 33.35
C PHE A 453 7.09 -6.76 32.28
N PRO A 454 6.53 -5.62 31.85
CA PRO A 454 5.59 -5.60 30.74
C PRO A 454 6.37 -5.65 29.42
N LEU A 455 6.16 -6.74 28.66
CA LEU A 455 6.34 -6.74 27.21
C LEU A 455 5.22 -5.89 26.62
N THR A 456 5.55 -4.68 26.18
CA THR A 456 4.66 -3.83 25.39
C THR A 456 4.50 -4.44 24.00
N LEU A 457 3.27 -4.84 23.70
CA LEU A 457 2.73 -5.06 22.35
C LEU A 457 2.66 -3.75 21.57
#